data_AF-A0A9E5JVB2-F1
#
_entry.id   AF-A0A9E5JVB2-F1
#
_cell.length_a   1.000
_cell.length_b   1.000
_cell.length_c   1.000
_cell.angle_alpha   90.00
_cell.angle_beta   90.00
_cell.angle_gamma   90.00
#
_symmetry.space_group_name_H-M   'P 1'
#
loop_
_entity.id
_entity.type
_entity.pdbx_description
1 polymer ?
#
loop_
_entity_poly.entity_id
_entity_poly.type
_entity_poly.pdbx_seq_one_letter_code
_entity_poly.pdbx_strand_id
1 'polypeptide(L)'
;MGFLGDGEVLAQTKTMTIAGKLSLGTSVALSLATAVLAFMVMGTKTRFTQQLRSVESSLQGGKFPSLGLQYTSSFLDNEAEPAATVSKAGENWGGTSEDLKSTKNTLDKTKVDLTDAQAKNQELSLKAEKLDKDLTSTKGDLETTNSKLKVSQEQLQSYTDELKGKKPAELFSEITDLSEKIKVSESENKLISSAKDKMEVELKKLRESEEMRRPGGTKSISLSGKIVAVNPTWNFVILDLGKNDQVVEGLSMVIYRGEKMIGKIKVVTVDTTTSVADLMPGTPAQAIEVGDQVVY
;
A
#
# COMPACT_ATOMS: atom_id res chain seq x y z
N MET A 1 33.71 44.07 6.70
CA MET A 1 32.65 44.67 7.54
C MET A 1 32.50 43.78 8.78
N GLY A 2 33.05 44.06 9.95
CA GLY A 2 33.32 45.34 10.60
C GLY A 2 32.13 45.68 11.50
N PHE A 3 32.22 45.34 12.79
CA PHE A 3 31.63 46.10 13.90
C PHE A 3 32.32 45.68 15.20
N LEU A 4 33.31 46.50 15.60
CA LEU A 4 33.82 46.53 16.96
C LEU A 4 32.75 47.18 17.84
N GLY A 5 32.39 46.53 18.96
CA GLY A 5 31.56 47.12 19.99
C GLY A 5 32.43 47.93 20.93
N ASP A 6 32.34 49.25 20.85
CA ASP A 6 32.86 50.17 21.86
C ASP A 6 32.01 50.05 23.13
N GLY A 7 32.66 49.64 24.22
CA GLY A 7 32.10 49.67 25.56
C GLY A 7 32.24 51.09 26.14
N GLU A 8 31.15 51.87 26.12
CA GLU A 8 31.05 53.06 26.96
C GLU A 8 30.79 52.66 28.42
N VAL A 9 31.83 52.81 29.24
CA VAL A 9 31.72 52.80 30.70
C VAL A 9 31.13 54.14 31.14
N LEU A 10 29.81 54.20 31.30
CA LEU A 10 29.14 55.38 31.85
C LEU A 10 29.47 55.53 33.35
N ALA A 11 30.15 56.63 33.67
CA ALA A 11 30.44 57.07 35.03
C ALA A 11 29.12 57.23 35.81
N GLN A 12 28.91 56.40 36.84
CA GLN A 12 27.79 56.55 37.76
C GLN A 12 27.99 57.83 38.59
N THR A 13 27.40 58.94 38.15
CA THR A 13 27.01 60.00 39.08
C THR A 13 25.99 59.35 40.02
N LYS A 14 26.36 59.18 41.30
CA LYS A 14 25.48 58.62 42.33
C LYS A 14 24.33 59.60 42.59
N THR A 15 23.35 59.58 41.69
CA THR A 15 22.09 60.28 41.83
C THR A 15 21.35 59.67 43.03
N MET A 16 21.08 60.50 44.03
CA MET A 16 20.39 60.08 45.23
C MET A 16 19.01 59.51 44.86
N THR A 17 18.68 58.33 45.37
CA THR A 17 17.40 57.68 45.11
C THR A 17 16.24 58.56 45.61
N ILE A 18 15.06 58.42 45.00
CA ILE A 18 13.86 59.20 45.38
C ILE A 18 13.55 59.04 46.88
N ALA A 19 13.71 57.82 47.42
CA ALA A 19 13.59 57.55 48.85
C ALA A 19 14.63 58.30 49.70
N GLY A 20 15.87 58.41 49.22
CA GLY A 20 16.93 59.19 49.86
C GLY A 20 16.59 60.69 49.90
N LYS A 21 16.07 61.24 48.81
CA LYS A 21 15.64 62.65 48.74
C LYS A 21 14.48 62.93 49.71
N LEU A 22 13.53 62.00 49.83
CA LEU A 22 12.37 62.10 50.72
C LEU A 22 12.77 62.12 52.20
N SER A 23 13.69 61.24 52.63
CA SER A 23 14.20 61.19 54.01
C SER A 23 15.03 62.42 54.40
N LEU A 24 15.74 63.00 53.44
CA LEU A 24 16.52 64.20 53.67
C LEU A 24 15.61 65.43 53.80
N GLY A 25 14.58 65.52 52.95
CA GLY A 25 13.61 66.61 52.95
C GLY A 25 12.81 66.74 54.25
N THR A 26 12.40 65.62 54.87
CA THR A 26 11.67 65.66 56.15
C THR A 26 12.50 66.20 57.31
N SER A 27 13.78 65.81 57.37
CA SER A 27 14.72 66.30 58.38
C SER A 27 14.97 67.81 58.24
N VAL A 28 15.12 68.30 57.01
CA VAL A 28 15.31 69.73 56.72
C VAL A 28 14.05 70.55 57.03
N ALA A 29 12.88 70.07 56.62
CA ALA A 29 11.60 70.75 56.90
C ALA A 29 11.32 70.84 58.41
N LEU A 30 11.58 69.77 59.17
CA LEU A 30 11.41 69.75 60.63
C LEU A 30 12.39 70.71 61.33
N SER A 31 13.64 70.73 60.89
CA SER A 31 14.67 71.64 61.42
C SER A 31 14.31 73.11 61.17
N LEU A 32 13.85 73.45 59.97
CA LEU A 32 13.43 74.79 59.63
C LEU A 32 12.10 75.20 60.32
N ALA A 33 11.13 74.29 60.45
CA ALA A 33 9.91 74.56 61.20
C ALA A 33 10.20 74.83 62.68
N THR A 34 11.17 74.10 63.26
CA THR A 34 11.66 74.34 64.62
C THR A 34 12.34 75.70 64.72
N ALA A 35 13.08 76.13 63.69
CA ALA A 35 13.68 77.46 63.63
C ALA A 35 12.63 78.59 63.56
N VAL A 36 11.58 78.43 62.75
CA VAL A 36 10.47 79.40 62.65
C VAL A 36 9.68 79.48 63.97
N LEU A 37 9.40 78.34 64.61
CA LEU A 37 8.74 78.29 65.92
C LEU A 37 9.61 78.92 67.02
N ALA A 38 10.91 78.65 67.03
CA ALA A 38 11.85 79.27 67.96
C ALA A 38 11.93 80.79 67.79
N PHE A 39 11.79 81.29 66.56
CA PHE A 39 11.74 82.72 66.25
C PHE A 39 10.40 83.35 66.69
N MET A 40 9.27 82.68 66.43
CA MET A 40 7.93 83.17 66.82
C MET A 40 7.70 83.17 68.34
N VAL A 41 8.39 82.28 69.08
CA VAL A 41 8.39 82.21 70.56
C VAL A 41 9.39 83.19 71.21
N MET A 42 10.14 83.97 70.42
CA MET A 42 11.29 84.73 70.92
C MET A 42 10.92 86.02 71.68
N GLY A 43 10.60 85.82 72.96
CA GLY A 43 10.80 86.80 74.04
C GLY A 43 12.08 86.53 74.88
N THR A 44 12.85 85.46 74.62
CA THR A 44 14.05 85.11 75.42
C THR A 44 15.26 84.77 74.55
N LYS A 45 16.33 85.57 74.65
CA LYS A 45 17.30 85.82 73.55
C LYS A 45 18.58 84.97 73.46
N THR A 46 18.83 83.95 74.30
CA THR A 46 20.23 83.45 74.42
C THR A 46 20.47 81.97 74.09
N ARG A 47 19.55 81.04 74.39
CA ARG A 47 19.81 79.60 74.17
C ARG A 47 19.44 79.08 72.78
N PHE A 48 18.44 79.68 72.14
CA PHE A 48 18.00 79.27 70.80
C PHE A 48 18.84 79.87 69.67
N THR A 49 19.59 80.95 69.92
CA THR A 49 20.49 81.59 68.94
C THR A 49 21.62 80.67 68.47
N GLN A 50 22.12 79.79 69.35
CA GLN A 50 23.13 78.78 68.99
C GLN A 50 22.53 77.67 68.11
N GLN A 51 21.31 77.22 68.42
CA GLN A 51 20.61 76.21 67.62
C GLN A 51 20.24 76.76 66.24
N LEU A 52 19.72 78.00 66.16
CA LEU A 52 19.44 78.70 64.90
C LEU A 52 20.70 78.83 64.03
N ARG A 53 21.83 79.26 64.59
CA ARG A 53 23.11 79.33 63.86
C ARG A 53 23.62 77.97 63.39
N SER A 54 23.34 76.90 64.13
CA SER A 54 23.74 75.53 63.72
C SER A 54 22.90 75.00 62.55
N VAL A 55 21.60 75.34 62.53
CA VAL A 55 20.69 75.07 61.41
C VAL A 55 21.08 75.91 60.19
N GLU A 56 21.40 77.18 60.40
CA GLU A 56 21.91 78.12 59.39
C GLU A 56 23.19 77.66 58.74
N SER A 57 24.19 77.28 59.52
CA SER A 57 25.45 76.75 58.99
C SER A 57 25.25 75.46 58.19
N SER A 58 24.28 74.62 58.58
CA SER A 58 23.95 73.39 57.86
C SER A 58 23.26 73.65 56.51
N LEU A 59 22.52 74.75 56.38
CA LEU A 59 21.85 75.18 55.15
C LEU A 59 22.78 75.98 54.22
N GLN A 60 23.54 76.93 54.77
CA GLN A 60 24.54 77.74 54.03
C GLN A 60 25.70 76.89 53.50
N GLY A 61 26.06 75.81 54.21
CA GLY A 61 27.12 74.88 53.79
C GLY A 61 26.79 74.02 52.56
N GLY A 62 25.66 74.27 51.88
CA GLY A 62 25.31 73.58 50.63
C GLY A 62 25.15 72.07 50.79
N LYS A 63 24.83 71.57 52.00
CA LYS A 63 24.72 70.13 52.29
C LYS A 63 23.46 69.48 51.69
N PHE A 64 22.57 70.27 51.10
CA PHE A 64 21.31 69.83 50.48
C PHE A 64 21.12 70.36 49.04
N PRO A 65 22.14 70.26 48.15
CA PRO A 65 22.09 70.91 46.84
C PRO A 65 21.02 70.26 45.92
N SER A 66 20.69 69.00 46.17
CA SER A 66 19.67 68.23 45.46
C SER A 66 18.22 68.65 45.76
N LEU A 67 18.00 69.45 46.82
CA LEU A 67 16.69 70.01 47.17
C LEU A 67 16.53 71.45 46.68
N GLY A 68 17.56 72.04 46.05
CA GLY A 68 17.51 73.41 45.50
C GLY A 68 17.34 74.51 46.53
N LEU A 69 17.65 74.22 47.81
CA LEU A 69 17.56 75.17 48.90
C LEU A 69 18.88 75.96 48.99
N GLN A 70 18.89 77.17 48.44
CA GLN A 70 19.97 78.13 48.66
C GLN A 70 19.48 79.15 49.69
N TYR A 71 20.07 79.11 50.89
CA TYR A 71 19.84 80.10 51.94
C TYR A 71 21.10 80.95 52.07
N THR A 72 21.02 82.21 51.70
CA THR A 72 22.19 83.12 51.58
C THR A 72 22.22 84.23 52.63
N SER A 73 21.18 84.31 53.48
CA SER A 73 21.00 85.38 54.47
C SER A 73 21.06 84.82 55.90
N SER A 74 20.96 85.69 56.90
CA SER A 74 20.92 85.33 58.31
C SER A 74 19.48 85.32 58.83
N PHE A 75 19.12 84.31 59.61
CA PHE A 75 17.75 84.14 60.15
C PHE A 75 17.34 85.29 61.09
N LEU A 76 18.31 86.11 61.51
CA LEU A 76 18.12 87.24 62.41
C LEU A 76 17.86 88.56 61.67
N ASP A 77 18.12 88.63 60.36
CA ASP A 77 18.15 89.89 59.61
C ASP A 77 17.01 90.03 58.57
N ASN A 78 16.36 88.93 58.17
CA ASN A 78 15.23 88.95 57.23
C ASN A 78 14.19 87.84 57.57
N GLU A 79 13.03 88.25 58.09
CA GLU A 79 11.97 87.34 58.57
C GLU A 79 11.21 86.61 57.44
N ALA A 80 11.25 87.10 56.20
CA ALA A 80 10.45 86.56 55.09
C ALA A 80 11.10 85.37 54.36
N GLU A 81 12.43 85.34 54.28
CA GLU A 81 13.19 84.30 53.57
C GLU A 81 13.15 82.90 54.22
N PRO A 82 13.16 82.76 55.56
CA PRO A 82 13.02 81.47 56.25
C PRO A 82 11.70 80.78 55.92
N ALA A 83 10.60 81.53 55.99
CA ALA A 83 9.26 81.03 55.68
C ALA A 83 9.11 80.64 54.20
N ALA A 84 9.68 81.43 53.29
CA ALA A 84 9.73 81.11 51.86
C ALA A 84 10.54 79.83 51.57
N THR A 85 11.67 79.64 52.28
CA THR A 85 12.53 78.46 52.13
C THR A 85 11.83 77.19 52.63
N VAL A 86 11.12 77.26 53.77
CA VAL A 86 10.29 76.15 54.28
C VAL A 86 9.18 75.79 53.30
N SER A 87 8.46 76.80 52.79
CA SER A 87 7.35 76.59 51.87
C SER A 87 7.84 75.89 50.59
N LYS A 88 8.94 76.36 50.01
CA LYS A 88 9.58 75.75 48.83
C LYS A 88 10.08 74.32 49.10
N ALA A 89 10.61 74.05 50.29
CA ALA A 89 11.02 72.70 50.69
C ALA A 89 9.81 71.76 50.81
N GLY A 90 8.70 72.24 51.36
CA GLY A 90 7.44 71.50 51.46
C GLY A 90 6.83 71.18 50.09
N GLU A 91 6.82 72.16 49.17
CA GLU A 91 6.38 71.97 47.78
C GLU A 91 7.24 70.93 47.04
N ASN A 92 8.56 71.05 47.12
CA ASN A 92 9.49 70.10 46.52
C ASN A 92 9.33 68.68 47.08
N TRP A 93 9.03 68.55 48.37
CA TRP A 93 8.76 67.27 49.03
C TRP A 93 7.42 66.67 48.59
N GLY A 94 6.37 67.50 48.49
CA GLY A 94 5.08 67.11 47.92
C GLY A 94 5.26 66.53 46.51
N GLY A 95 5.95 67.25 45.64
CA GLY A 95 6.27 66.78 44.28
C GLY A 95 7.09 65.47 44.28
N THR A 96 8.11 65.35 45.14
CA THR A 96 8.92 64.12 45.24
C THR A 96 8.11 62.91 45.72
N SER A 97 7.16 63.13 46.64
CA SER A 97 6.26 62.08 47.15
C SER A 97 5.27 61.62 46.07
N GLU A 98 4.73 62.56 45.29
CA GLU A 98 3.88 62.27 44.13
C GLU A 98 4.63 61.52 43.03
N ASP A 99 5.87 61.94 42.71
CA ASP A 99 6.75 61.25 41.76
C ASP A 99 7.08 59.82 42.19
N LEU A 100 7.32 59.58 43.49
CA LEU A 100 7.55 58.25 44.03
C LEU A 100 6.33 57.35 43.84
N LYS A 101 5.13 57.88 44.14
CA LYS A 101 3.87 57.16 43.95
C LYS A 101 3.64 56.84 42.47
N SER A 102 3.87 57.80 41.58
CA SER A 102 3.77 57.62 40.14
C SER A 102 4.76 56.57 39.61
N THR A 103 6.02 56.64 40.05
CA THR A 103 7.07 55.69 39.68
C THR A 103 6.73 54.27 40.16
N LYS A 104 6.21 54.12 41.38
CA LYS A 104 5.78 52.82 41.91
C LYS A 104 4.64 52.23 41.08
N ASN A 105 3.61 53.02 40.78
CA ASN A 105 2.50 52.59 39.92
C ASN A 105 2.99 52.17 38.52
N THR A 106 3.94 52.92 37.96
CA THR A 106 4.55 52.59 36.66
C THR A 106 5.36 51.30 36.74
N LEU A 107 6.12 51.09 37.82
CA LEU A 107 6.88 49.85 38.03
C LEU A 107 5.98 48.63 38.14
N ASP A 108 4.89 48.75 38.92
CA ASP A 108 3.91 47.68 39.08
C ASP A 108 3.25 47.35 37.74
N LYS A 109 2.87 48.36 36.96
CA LYS A 109 2.32 48.18 35.61
C LYS A 109 3.33 47.52 34.66
N THR A 110 4.56 48.03 34.60
CA THR A 110 5.62 47.46 33.74
C THR A 110 5.93 46.01 34.11
N LYS A 111 5.84 45.65 35.40
CA LYS A 111 6.03 44.27 35.85
C LYS A 111 4.92 43.34 35.33
N VAL A 112 3.67 43.78 35.34
CA VAL A 112 2.54 43.06 34.75
C VAL A 112 2.71 42.92 33.23
N ASP A 113 3.05 44.02 32.54
CA ASP A 113 3.27 44.00 31.09
C ASP A 113 4.43 43.07 30.70
N LEU A 114 5.50 43.01 31.51
CA LEU A 114 6.62 42.08 31.31
C LEU A 114 6.18 40.63 31.45
N THR A 115 5.40 40.29 32.48
CA THR A 115 4.89 38.93 32.66
C THR A 115 3.95 38.52 31.52
N ASP A 116 3.11 39.43 31.05
CA ASP A 116 2.21 39.19 29.92
C ASP A 116 2.98 39.02 28.60
N ALA A 117 4.02 39.83 28.38
CA ALA A 117 4.89 39.69 27.23
C ALA A 117 5.67 38.35 27.25
N GLN A 118 6.15 37.93 28.42
CA GLN A 118 6.80 36.62 28.58
C GLN A 118 5.84 35.46 28.29
N ALA A 119 4.60 35.52 28.80
CA ALA A 119 3.58 34.52 28.52
C ALA A 119 3.23 34.44 27.03
N LYS A 120 3.04 35.59 26.36
CA LYS A 120 2.80 35.65 24.91
C LYS A 120 3.96 35.10 24.10
N ASN A 121 5.20 35.35 24.51
CA ASN A 121 6.38 34.85 23.81
C ASN A 121 6.49 33.31 23.93
N GLN A 122 6.19 32.76 25.12
CA GLN A 122 6.11 31.31 25.30
C GLN A 122 4.99 30.70 24.44
N GLU A 123 3.81 31.31 24.40
CA GLU A 123 2.69 30.86 23.57
C GLU A 123 3.05 30.86 22.07
N LEU A 124 3.68 31.94 21.60
CA LEU A 124 4.14 32.05 20.21
C LEU A 124 5.22 31.02 19.88
N SER A 125 6.15 30.75 20.80
CA SER A 125 7.16 29.70 20.64
C SER A 125 6.51 28.31 20.48
N LEU A 126 5.55 27.97 21.34
CA LEU A 126 4.82 26.69 21.25
C LEU A 126 4.01 26.57 19.96
N LYS A 127 3.39 27.66 19.51
CA LYS A 127 2.68 27.71 18.22
C LYS A 127 3.63 27.51 17.04
N ALA A 128 4.82 28.12 17.08
CA ALA A 128 5.83 27.96 16.04
C ALA A 128 6.33 26.50 15.97
N GLU A 129 6.63 25.88 17.11
CA GLU A 129 7.02 24.46 17.16
C GLU A 129 5.92 23.52 16.64
N LYS A 130 4.66 23.82 16.95
CA LYS A 130 3.53 23.05 16.43
C LYS A 130 3.41 23.18 14.92
N LEU A 131 3.47 24.41 14.39
CA LEU A 131 3.42 24.67 12.95
C LEU A 131 4.58 24.01 12.21
N ASP A 132 5.77 23.96 12.79
CA ASP A 132 6.94 23.29 12.20
C ASP A 132 6.76 21.76 12.10
N LYS A 133 6.18 21.15 13.15
CA LYS A 133 5.80 19.72 13.14
C LYS A 133 4.71 19.42 12.12
N ASP A 134 3.66 20.24 12.08
CA ASP A 134 2.55 20.09 11.13
C ASP A 134 3.05 20.24 9.68
N LEU A 135 3.95 21.19 9.43
CA LEU A 135 4.57 21.40 8.11
C LEU A 135 5.44 20.22 7.71
N THR A 136 6.25 19.68 8.63
CA THR A 136 7.08 18.50 8.37
C THR A 136 6.23 17.27 8.08
N SER A 137 5.15 17.05 8.85
CA SER A 137 4.20 15.95 8.60
C SER A 137 3.54 16.10 7.24
N THR A 138 2.99 17.29 6.95
CA THR A 138 2.28 17.57 5.69
C THR A 138 3.21 17.38 4.49
N LYS A 139 4.49 17.75 4.61
CA LYS A 139 5.49 17.53 3.56
C LYS A 139 5.75 16.04 3.31
N GLY A 140 5.84 15.24 4.37
CA GLY A 140 5.94 13.78 4.27
C GLY A 140 4.70 13.14 3.63
N ASP A 141 3.50 13.59 4.03
CA ASP A 141 2.25 13.12 3.44
C ASP A 141 2.14 13.48 1.95
N LEU A 142 2.62 14.66 1.55
CA LEU A 142 2.67 15.09 0.16
C LEU A 142 3.63 14.21 -0.67
N GLU A 143 4.81 13.90 -0.15
CA GLU A 143 5.80 13.04 -0.82
C GLU A 143 5.29 11.60 -0.99
N THR A 144 4.66 11.04 0.04
CA THR A 144 4.04 9.72 -0.04
C THR A 144 2.86 9.70 -1.02
N THR A 145 2.04 10.75 -1.05
CA THR A 145 0.92 10.89 -2.00
C THR A 145 1.43 11.01 -3.43
N ASN A 146 2.46 11.82 -3.68
CA ASN A 146 3.08 11.93 -5.00
C ASN A 146 3.68 10.60 -5.47
N SER A 147 4.30 9.85 -4.57
CA SER A 147 4.84 8.52 -4.89
C SER A 147 3.72 7.54 -5.25
N LYS A 148 2.61 7.53 -4.50
CA LYS A 148 1.42 6.71 -4.81
C LYS A 148 0.78 7.11 -6.14
N LEU A 149 0.70 8.41 -6.42
CA LEU A 149 0.17 8.93 -7.69
C LEU A 149 1.02 8.45 -8.87
N LYS A 150 2.34 8.52 -8.74
CA LYS A 150 3.27 8.02 -9.77
C LYS A 150 3.07 6.52 -10.03
N VAL A 151 3.00 5.70 -8.97
CA VAL A 151 2.75 4.25 -9.10
C VAL A 151 1.40 3.98 -9.76
N SER A 152 0.35 4.70 -9.36
CA SER A 152 -0.98 4.54 -9.95
C SER A 152 -1.01 4.95 -11.43
N GLN A 153 -0.26 6.00 -11.80
CA GLN A 153 -0.09 6.42 -13.18
C GLN A 153 0.68 5.38 -14.01
N GLU A 154 1.76 4.81 -13.47
CA GLU A 154 2.50 3.72 -14.10
C GLU A 154 1.62 2.48 -14.29
N GLN A 155 0.79 2.11 -13.31
CA GLN A 155 -0.17 1.02 -13.42
C GLN A 155 -1.24 1.29 -14.49
N LEU A 156 -1.80 2.50 -14.53
CA LEU A 156 -2.76 2.88 -15.58
C LEU A 156 -2.14 2.84 -16.98
N GLN A 157 -0.88 3.25 -17.11
CA GLN A 157 -0.15 3.16 -18.36
C GLN A 157 0.06 1.69 -18.75
N SER A 158 0.48 0.83 -17.82
CA SER A 158 0.63 -0.61 -18.04
C SER A 158 -0.69 -1.25 -18.51
N TYR A 159 -1.81 -0.94 -17.86
CA TYR A 159 -3.11 -1.44 -18.31
C TYR A 159 -3.49 -0.91 -19.69
N THR A 160 -3.21 0.35 -19.98
CA THR A 160 -3.49 0.95 -21.29
C THR A 160 -2.67 0.26 -22.39
N ASP A 161 -1.40 -0.01 -22.12
CA ASP A 161 -0.47 -0.68 -23.05
C ASP A 161 -0.83 -2.16 -23.23
N GLU A 162 -1.18 -2.87 -22.15
CA GLU A 162 -1.65 -4.27 -22.19
C GLU A 162 -2.95 -4.41 -22.99
N LEU A 163 -3.88 -3.48 -22.79
CA LEU A 163 -5.13 -3.43 -23.55
C LEU A 163 -4.89 -3.01 -25.01
N LYS A 164 -3.70 -2.48 -25.36
CA LYS A 164 -3.36 -1.97 -26.71
C LYS A 164 -4.43 -1.02 -27.27
N GLY A 165 -5.09 -0.26 -26.40
CA GLY A 165 -6.20 0.62 -26.76
C GLY A 165 -7.53 -0.08 -27.10
N LYS A 166 -7.64 -1.40 -26.94
CA LYS A 166 -8.92 -2.12 -27.06
C LYS A 166 -9.85 -1.69 -25.93
N LYS A 167 -11.05 -1.25 -26.30
CA LYS A 167 -12.07 -0.90 -25.31
C LYS A 167 -12.60 -2.17 -24.63
N PRO A 168 -13.07 -2.11 -23.38
CA PRO A 168 -13.72 -3.24 -22.73
C PRO A 168 -14.83 -3.86 -23.58
N ALA A 169 -15.62 -3.04 -24.29
CA ALA A 169 -16.66 -3.50 -25.20
C ALA A 169 -16.13 -4.35 -26.38
N GLU A 170 -14.96 -3.99 -26.93
CA GLU A 170 -14.34 -4.75 -28.02
C GLU A 170 -13.80 -6.08 -27.54
N LEU A 171 -13.19 -6.12 -26.34
CA LEU A 171 -12.76 -7.37 -25.70
C LEU A 171 -13.94 -8.28 -25.40
N PHE A 172 -15.06 -7.74 -24.91
CA PHE A 172 -16.27 -8.52 -24.69
C PHE A 172 -16.85 -9.09 -25.98
N SER A 173 -16.86 -8.30 -27.06
CA SER A 173 -17.27 -8.80 -28.39
C SER A 173 -16.36 -9.94 -28.84
N GLU A 174 -15.03 -9.76 -28.77
CA GLU A 174 -14.05 -10.76 -29.19
C GLU A 174 -14.13 -12.04 -28.36
N ILE A 175 -14.38 -11.94 -27.04
CA ILE A 175 -14.64 -13.10 -26.17
C ILE A 175 -15.92 -13.82 -26.59
N THR A 176 -16.97 -13.09 -26.93
CA THR A 176 -18.25 -13.68 -27.35
C THR A 176 -18.11 -14.42 -28.68
N ASP A 177 -17.46 -13.78 -29.66
CA ASP A 177 -17.21 -14.35 -30.98
C ASP A 177 -16.31 -15.59 -30.89
N LEU A 178 -15.25 -15.54 -30.07
CA LEU A 178 -14.37 -16.70 -29.83
C LEU A 178 -15.12 -17.83 -29.11
N SER A 179 -15.99 -17.51 -28.15
CA SER A 179 -16.80 -18.51 -27.45
C SER A 179 -17.76 -19.22 -28.41
N GLU A 180 -18.40 -18.48 -29.32
CA GLU A 180 -19.27 -19.07 -30.34
C GLU A 180 -18.47 -19.93 -31.32
N LYS A 181 -17.29 -19.46 -31.75
CA LYS A 181 -16.39 -20.23 -32.62
C LYS A 181 -15.90 -21.52 -31.98
N ILE A 182 -15.62 -21.51 -30.67
CA ILE A 182 -15.26 -22.71 -29.90
C ILE A 182 -16.43 -23.70 -29.91
N LYS A 183 -17.66 -23.25 -29.63
CA LYS A 183 -18.85 -24.13 -29.66
C LYS A 183 -19.07 -24.76 -31.03
N VAL A 184 -18.94 -23.97 -32.09
CA VAL A 184 -19.06 -24.49 -33.47
C VAL A 184 -17.97 -25.53 -33.73
N SER A 185 -16.71 -25.21 -33.43
CA SER A 185 -15.57 -26.13 -33.62
C SER A 185 -15.70 -27.42 -32.79
N GLU A 186 -16.18 -27.34 -31.55
CA GLU A 186 -16.48 -28.52 -30.73
C GLU A 186 -17.59 -29.38 -31.36
N SER A 187 -18.63 -28.74 -31.91
CA SER A 187 -19.70 -29.46 -32.60
C SER A 187 -19.22 -30.14 -33.88
N GLU A 188 -18.40 -29.46 -34.68
CA GLU A 188 -17.77 -30.00 -35.88
C GLU A 188 -16.85 -31.17 -35.53
N ASN A 189 -16.00 -31.03 -34.51
CA ASN A 189 -15.14 -32.11 -34.04
C ASN A 189 -15.94 -33.33 -33.59
N LYS A 190 -17.09 -33.14 -32.92
CA LYS A 190 -17.97 -34.24 -32.52
C LYS A 190 -18.59 -34.94 -33.72
N LEU A 191 -19.03 -34.18 -34.74
CA LEU A 191 -19.57 -34.74 -35.99
C LEU A 191 -18.50 -35.50 -36.76
N ILE A 192 -17.30 -34.93 -36.90
CA ILE A 192 -16.16 -35.57 -37.56
C ILE A 192 -15.75 -36.85 -36.83
N SER A 193 -15.67 -36.82 -35.49
CA SER A 193 -15.39 -38.02 -34.69
C SER A 193 -16.45 -39.10 -34.93
N SER A 194 -17.74 -38.74 -34.92
CA SER A 194 -18.83 -39.68 -35.17
C SER A 194 -18.80 -40.26 -36.59
N ALA A 195 -18.44 -39.45 -37.58
CA ALA A 195 -18.27 -39.90 -38.96
C ALA A 195 -17.06 -40.83 -39.10
N LYS A 196 -15.95 -40.53 -38.43
CA LYS A 196 -14.76 -41.36 -38.37
C LYS A 196 -15.07 -42.74 -37.78
N ASP A 197 -15.79 -42.78 -36.66
CA ASP A 197 -16.17 -44.04 -36.01
C ASP A 197 -17.04 -44.90 -36.92
N LYS A 198 -18.00 -44.29 -37.63
CA LYS A 198 -18.83 -45.00 -38.64
C LYS A 198 -17.97 -45.55 -39.78
N MET A 199 -17.05 -44.74 -40.30
CA MET A 199 -16.17 -45.14 -41.40
C MET A 199 -15.23 -46.28 -40.97
N GLU A 200 -14.72 -46.25 -39.73
CA GLU A 200 -13.90 -47.33 -39.17
C GLU A 200 -14.69 -48.64 -39.03
N VAL A 201 -15.96 -48.57 -38.60
CA VAL A 201 -16.86 -49.73 -38.55
C VAL A 201 -17.13 -50.30 -39.94
N GLU A 202 -17.39 -49.44 -40.93
CA GLU A 202 -17.61 -49.86 -42.32
C GLU A 202 -16.34 -50.49 -42.93
N LEU A 203 -15.17 -49.88 -42.72
CA LEU A 203 -13.88 -50.43 -43.15
C LEU A 203 -13.62 -51.80 -42.53
N LYS A 204 -13.94 -51.99 -41.24
CA LYS A 204 -13.79 -53.28 -40.57
C LYS A 204 -14.68 -54.35 -41.20
N LYS A 205 -15.97 -54.04 -41.43
CA LYS A 205 -16.91 -54.95 -42.10
C LYS A 205 -16.45 -55.32 -43.51
N LEU A 206 -15.96 -54.33 -44.27
CA LEU A 206 -15.49 -54.56 -45.62
C LEU A 206 -14.23 -55.45 -45.62
N ARG A 207 -13.27 -55.20 -44.72
CA ARG A 207 -12.08 -56.04 -44.54
C ARG A 207 -12.44 -57.48 -44.14
N GLU A 208 -13.35 -57.67 -43.20
CA GLU A 208 -13.84 -59.00 -42.81
C GLU A 208 -14.51 -59.73 -43.99
N SER A 209 -15.28 -59.01 -44.81
CA SER A 209 -15.91 -59.56 -46.02
C SER A 209 -14.90 -59.92 -47.12
N GLU A 210 -13.84 -59.13 -47.28
CA GLU A 210 -12.75 -59.41 -48.20
C GLU A 210 -11.94 -60.62 -47.76
N GLU A 211 -11.63 -60.73 -46.46
CA GLU A 211 -10.86 -61.84 -45.90
C GLU A 211 -11.60 -63.17 -46.02
N MET A 212 -12.94 -63.17 -45.89
CA MET A 212 -13.79 -64.33 -46.20
C MET A 212 -13.87 -64.68 -47.70
N ARG A 213 -13.58 -63.74 -48.60
CA ARG A 213 -13.59 -63.96 -50.06
C ARG A 213 -12.22 -64.27 -50.64
N ARG A 214 -11.15 -64.23 -49.85
CA ARG A 214 -9.80 -64.58 -50.29
C ARG A 214 -9.59 -66.10 -50.22
N PRO A 215 -9.33 -66.78 -51.35
CA PRO A 215 -8.92 -68.18 -51.32
C PRO A 215 -7.54 -68.27 -50.67
N GLY A 216 -7.45 -68.89 -49.48
CA GLY A 216 -6.19 -69.08 -48.74
C GLY A 216 -6.07 -68.34 -47.41
N GLY A 217 -7.15 -67.76 -46.87
CA GLY A 217 -7.16 -67.16 -45.54
C GLY A 217 -6.98 -68.21 -44.43
N THR A 218 -5.85 -68.16 -43.74
CA THR A 218 -5.41 -69.05 -42.66
C THR A 218 -6.38 -69.08 -41.48
N LYS A 219 -7.39 -69.94 -41.56
CA LYS A 219 -8.04 -70.53 -40.39
C LYS A 219 -8.22 -72.01 -40.68
N SER A 220 -7.16 -72.77 -40.44
CA SER A 220 -7.10 -74.22 -40.61
C SER A 220 -8.05 -74.91 -39.63
N ILE A 221 -9.34 -74.90 -39.95
CA ILE A 221 -10.25 -75.95 -39.51
C ILE A 221 -9.92 -77.13 -40.41
N SER A 222 -9.17 -78.09 -39.88
CA SER A 222 -8.90 -79.36 -40.56
C SER A 222 -10.22 -80.11 -40.67
N LEU A 223 -10.97 -79.85 -41.74
CA LEU A 223 -12.22 -80.53 -42.06
C LEU A 223 -11.86 -81.95 -42.51
N SER A 224 -12.22 -82.95 -41.71
CA SER A 224 -11.95 -84.37 -41.97
C SER A 224 -13.24 -85.18 -41.91
N GLY A 225 -13.47 -86.03 -42.91
CA GLY A 225 -14.62 -86.92 -43.00
C GLY A 225 -14.29 -88.23 -43.70
N LYS A 226 -15.31 -88.99 -44.06
CA LYS A 226 -15.18 -90.30 -44.73
C LYS A 226 -16.08 -90.41 -45.95
N ILE A 227 -15.64 -91.25 -46.89
CA ILE A 227 -16.46 -91.61 -48.05
C ILE A 227 -17.50 -92.65 -47.64
N VAL A 228 -18.78 -92.32 -47.81
CA VAL A 228 -19.92 -93.17 -47.46
C VAL A 228 -20.34 -94.04 -48.64
N ALA A 229 -20.22 -93.52 -49.86
CA ALA A 229 -20.55 -94.24 -51.08
C ALA A 229 -19.70 -93.77 -52.25
N VAL A 230 -19.39 -94.68 -53.18
CA VAL A 230 -18.62 -94.43 -54.40
C VAL A 230 -19.42 -94.91 -55.59
N ASN A 231 -19.56 -94.08 -56.62
CA ASN A 231 -20.10 -94.50 -57.92
C ASN A 231 -19.00 -94.35 -58.99
N PRO A 232 -18.24 -95.41 -59.29
CA PRO A 232 -17.13 -95.33 -60.23
C PRO A 232 -17.59 -95.24 -61.70
N THR A 233 -18.87 -95.50 -61.99
CA THR A 233 -19.42 -95.35 -63.35
C THR A 233 -19.60 -93.86 -63.69
N TRP A 234 -19.98 -93.05 -62.71
CA TRP A 234 -20.28 -91.62 -62.88
C TRP A 234 -19.24 -90.70 -62.21
N ASN A 235 -18.15 -91.26 -61.69
CA ASN A 235 -17.02 -90.54 -61.09
C ASN A 235 -17.37 -89.60 -59.92
N PHE A 236 -18.41 -89.90 -59.15
CA PHE A 236 -18.74 -89.14 -57.94
C PHE A 236 -18.66 -89.99 -56.68
N VAL A 237 -18.44 -89.33 -55.56
CA VAL A 237 -18.41 -89.89 -54.21
C VAL A 237 -19.32 -89.10 -53.29
N ILE A 238 -19.86 -89.76 -52.27
CA ILE A 238 -20.66 -89.14 -51.22
C ILE A 238 -19.86 -89.12 -49.94
N LEU A 239 -19.78 -87.96 -49.30
CA LEU A 239 -19.05 -87.72 -48.06
C LEU A 239 -20.01 -87.59 -46.88
N ASP A 240 -19.56 -88.00 -45.70
CA ASP A 240 -20.28 -87.80 -44.42
C ASP A 240 -20.14 -86.37 -43.85
N LEU A 241 -19.84 -85.40 -44.70
CA LEU A 241 -19.67 -84.00 -44.35
C LEU A 241 -20.70 -83.15 -45.09
N GLY A 242 -21.38 -82.26 -44.38
CA GLY A 242 -22.38 -81.37 -44.95
C GLY A 242 -22.25 -79.92 -44.52
N LYS A 243 -23.33 -79.15 -44.69
CA LYS A 243 -23.39 -77.74 -44.25
C LYS A 243 -23.11 -77.57 -42.77
N ASN A 244 -23.51 -78.53 -41.93
CA ASN A 244 -23.26 -78.51 -40.49
C ASN A 244 -21.75 -78.55 -40.16
N ASP A 245 -20.96 -79.20 -41.00
CA ASP A 245 -19.51 -79.33 -40.88
C ASP A 245 -18.76 -78.21 -41.61
N GLN A 246 -19.48 -77.16 -42.04
CA GLN A 246 -18.95 -76.01 -42.78
C GLN A 246 -18.40 -76.36 -44.18
N VAL A 247 -18.90 -77.44 -44.81
CA VAL A 247 -18.56 -77.74 -46.20
C VAL A 247 -19.28 -76.76 -47.13
N VAL A 248 -18.55 -76.21 -48.10
CA VAL A 248 -19.07 -75.31 -49.14
C VAL A 248 -18.95 -75.95 -50.52
N GLU A 249 -19.85 -75.58 -51.43
CA GLU A 249 -19.77 -75.99 -52.82
C GLU A 249 -18.47 -75.44 -53.46
N GLY A 250 -17.82 -76.24 -54.30
CA GLY A 250 -16.54 -75.93 -54.93
C GLY A 250 -15.30 -76.23 -54.07
N LEU A 251 -15.48 -76.71 -52.83
CA LEU A 251 -14.38 -77.10 -51.95
C LEU A 251 -13.60 -78.28 -52.53
N SER A 252 -12.27 -78.18 -52.60
CA SER A 252 -11.41 -79.27 -53.07
C SER A 252 -10.81 -80.01 -51.90
N MET A 253 -10.99 -81.33 -51.82
CA MET A 253 -10.50 -82.16 -50.72
C MET A 253 -9.63 -83.31 -51.22
N VAL A 254 -8.81 -83.87 -50.32
CA VAL A 254 -7.86 -84.95 -50.62
C VAL A 254 -8.30 -86.24 -49.95
N ILE A 255 -8.27 -87.34 -50.71
CA ILE A 255 -8.60 -88.69 -50.23
C ILE A 255 -7.32 -89.41 -49.77
N TYR A 256 -7.37 -89.98 -48.58
CA TYR A 256 -6.32 -90.80 -47.96
C TYR A 256 -6.85 -92.19 -47.59
N ARG A 257 -6.02 -93.21 -47.81
CA ARG A 257 -6.18 -94.55 -47.23
C ARG A 257 -4.96 -94.86 -46.38
N GLY A 258 -5.14 -94.86 -45.06
CA GLY A 258 -4.00 -94.85 -44.13
C GLY A 258 -3.15 -93.59 -44.35
N GLU A 259 -1.86 -93.76 -44.61
CA GLU A 259 -0.93 -92.64 -44.87
C GLU A 259 -0.76 -92.31 -46.36
N LYS A 260 -1.42 -93.06 -47.26
CA LYS A 260 -1.26 -92.88 -48.71
C LYS A 260 -2.37 -92.01 -49.29
N MET A 261 -1.99 -90.96 -50.02
CA MET A 261 -2.91 -90.15 -50.82
C MET A 261 -3.39 -90.97 -52.03
N ILE A 262 -4.71 -91.08 -52.19
CA ILE A 262 -5.38 -91.82 -53.27
C ILE A 262 -5.80 -90.87 -54.40
N GLY A 263 -6.22 -89.65 -54.07
CA GLY A 263 -6.53 -88.64 -55.07
C GLY A 263 -7.22 -87.39 -54.52
N LYS A 264 -7.84 -86.62 -55.41
CA LYS A 264 -8.49 -85.34 -55.10
C LYS A 264 -9.91 -85.33 -55.61
N ILE A 265 -10.79 -84.67 -54.85
CA ILE A 265 -12.21 -84.51 -55.17
C ILE A 265 -12.61 -83.05 -55.03
N LYS A 266 -13.68 -82.67 -55.71
CA LYS A 266 -14.30 -81.35 -55.59
C LYS A 266 -15.77 -81.49 -55.25
N VAL A 267 -16.19 -80.88 -54.16
CA VAL A 267 -17.59 -80.86 -53.73
C VAL A 267 -18.42 -80.06 -54.73
N VAL A 268 -19.49 -80.67 -55.24
CA VAL A 268 -20.40 -80.05 -56.22
C VAL A 268 -21.69 -79.61 -55.55
N THR A 269 -22.23 -80.45 -54.65
CA THR A 269 -23.50 -80.19 -53.96
C THR A 269 -23.34 -80.51 -52.49
N VAL A 270 -23.88 -79.67 -51.62
CA VAL A 270 -23.82 -79.85 -50.16
C VAL A 270 -25.23 -79.90 -49.57
N ASP A 271 -25.56 -81.02 -48.93
CA ASP A 271 -26.75 -81.19 -48.10
C ASP A 271 -26.44 -80.86 -46.64
N THR A 272 -27.44 -80.98 -45.76
CA THR A 272 -27.29 -80.63 -44.33
C THR A 272 -26.21 -81.45 -43.62
N THR A 273 -26.12 -82.75 -43.94
CA THR A 273 -25.27 -83.73 -43.24
C THR A 273 -24.35 -84.52 -44.17
N THR A 274 -24.50 -84.38 -45.48
CA THR A 274 -23.73 -85.11 -46.50
C THR A 274 -23.40 -84.19 -47.66
N SER A 275 -22.44 -84.56 -48.49
CA SER A 275 -22.12 -83.83 -49.71
C SER A 275 -21.74 -84.76 -50.84
N VAL A 276 -22.00 -84.31 -52.06
CA VAL A 276 -21.64 -85.00 -53.29
C VAL A 276 -20.43 -84.31 -53.88
N ALA A 277 -19.38 -85.09 -54.13
CA ALA A 277 -18.13 -84.60 -54.70
C ALA A 277 -17.77 -85.38 -55.97
N ASP A 278 -17.26 -84.64 -56.96
CA ASP A 278 -16.78 -85.17 -58.23
C ASP A 278 -15.28 -85.46 -58.15
N LEU A 279 -14.83 -86.49 -58.85
CA LEU A 279 -13.44 -86.93 -58.88
C LEU A 279 -12.61 -86.04 -59.79
N MET A 280 -11.54 -85.45 -59.26
CA MET A 280 -10.67 -84.61 -60.08
C MET A 280 -9.82 -85.47 -61.04
N PRO A 281 -9.48 -84.94 -62.23
CA PRO A 281 -8.60 -85.60 -63.18
C PRO A 281 -7.29 -86.06 -62.54
N GLY A 282 -6.91 -87.32 -62.77
CA GLY A 282 -5.74 -87.96 -62.14
C GLY A 282 -6.07 -88.83 -60.92
N THR A 283 -7.33 -88.85 -60.48
CA THR A 283 -7.79 -89.76 -59.42
C THR A 283 -8.44 -91.00 -60.03
N PRO A 284 -7.86 -92.20 -59.87
CA PRO A 284 -8.47 -93.43 -60.38
C PRO A 284 -9.71 -93.80 -59.56
N ALA A 285 -10.90 -93.69 -60.16
CA ALA A 285 -12.17 -93.97 -59.50
C ALA A 285 -12.27 -95.41 -58.96
N GLN A 286 -11.59 -96.36 -59.62
CA GLN A 286 -11.54 -97.77 -59.18
C GLN A 286 -10.66 -97.99 -57.94
N ALA A 287 -9.82 -97.02 -57.56
CA ALA A 287 -8.94 -97.15 -56.40
C ALA A 287 -9.58 -96.63 -55.11
N ILE A 288 -10.76 -96.01 -55.17
CA ILE A 288 -11.43 -95.41 -54.01
C ILE A 288 -12.43 -96.40 -53.42
N GLU A 289 -12.44 -96.48 -52.11
CA GLU A 289 -13.32 -97.37 -51.36
C GLU A 289 -14.12 -96.60 -50.31
N VAL A 290 -15.25 -97.19 -49.93
CA VAL A 290 -16.04 -96.70 -48.80
C VAL A 290 -15.20 -96.80 -47.53
N GLY A 291 -15.19 -95.71 -46.75
CA GLY A 291 -14.41 -95.59 -45.52
C GLY A 291 -13.07 -94.86 -45.67
N ASP A 292 -12.62 -94.58 -46.90
CA ASP A 292 -11.46 -93.72 -47.16
C ASP A 292 -11.65 -92.34 -46.52
N GLN A 293 -10.58 -91.79 -45.97
CA GLN A 293 -10.60 -90.52 -45.24
C GLN A 293 -10.44 -89.35 -46.20
N VAL A 294 -11.20 -88.29 -45.99
CA VAL A 294 -11.17 -87.08 -46.80
C VAL A 294 -10.80 -85.91 -45.93
N VAL A 295 -9.80 -85.13 -46.35
CA VAL A 295 -9.26 -84.00 -45.59
C VAL A 295 -9.16 -82.77 -46.49
N TYR A 296 -9.52 -81.60 -45.95
CA TYR A 296 -9.31 -80.28 -46.56
C TYR A 296 -7.98 -79.65 -46.15
#